data_AF-Q9QWM7-F1
#
_entry.id   AF-Q9QWM7-F1
#
_cell.length_a   1.000
_cell.length_b   1.000
_cell.length_c   1.000
_cell.angle_alpha   90.00
_cell.angle_beta   90.00
_cell.angle_gamma   90.00
#
_symmetry.space_group_name_H-M   'P 1'
#
loop_
_entity.id
_entity.type
_entity.pdbx_description
1 polymer ?
#
loop_
_entity_poly.entity_id
_entity_poly.type
_entity_poly.pdbx_seq_one_letter_code
_entity_poly.pdbx_strand_id
1 'polypeptide(L)' 'EKPYKCKDCDISFNQISNLRRHQKLHTGEKPYKCMECDKSFTHNSNLRAHQRVHTGE' A
#
# COMPACT_ATOMS: atom_id res chain seq x y z
N GLU A 1 -6.73 -13.06 18.17
CA GLU A 1 -7.09 -13.90 17.01
C GLU A 1 -7.04 -13.09 15.72
N LYS A 2 -6.96 -13.74 14.54
CA LYS A 2 -6.89 -13.08 13.23
C LYS A 2 -8.14 -13.38 12.39
N PRO A 3 -9.30 -12.78 12.72
CA PRO A 3 -10.56 -13.16 12.09
C PRO A 3 -10.66 -12.73 10.61
N TYR A 4 -9.80 -11.83 10.15
CA TYR A 4 -9.86 -11.28 8.79
C TYR A 4 -8.92 -12.04 7.85
N LYS A 5 -9.44 -13.07 7.19
CA LYS A 5 -8.70 -13.89 6.21
C LYS A 5 -8.80 -13.30 4.79
N CYS A 6 -7.69 -13.26 4.07
CA CYS A 6 -7.68 -12.93 2.65
C CYS A 6 -8.37 -14.05 1.84
N LYS A 7 -9.09 -13.67 0.78
CA LYS A 7 -9.76 -14.65 -0.10
C LYS A 7 -8.83 -15.16 -1.20
N ASP A 8 -7.84 -14.35 -1.56
CA ASP A 8 -6.89 -14.62 -2.65
C ASP A 8 -5.61 -15.34 -2.17
N CYS A 9 -5.40 -15.42 -0.84
CA CYS A 9 -4.29 -16.14 -0.23
C CYS A 9 -4.61 -16.55 1.22
N ASP A 10 -3.76 -17.37 1.86
CA ASP A 10 -4.03 -17.89 3.22
C ASP A 10 -3.68 -16.90 4.36
N ILE A 11 -3.34 -15.65 4.04
CA ILE A 11 -2.91 -14.67 5.03
C ILE A 11 -4.11 -14.13 5.81
N SER A 12 -3.98 -14.15 7.14
CA SER A 12 -5.00 -13.63 8.07
C SER A 12 -4.48 -12.45 8.90
N PHE A 13 -5.38 -11.51 9.20
CA PHE A 13 -5.11 -10.28 9.93
C PHE A 13 -6.03 -10.11 11.14
N ASN A 14 -5.55 -9.35 12.14
CA ASN A 14 -6.32 -8.99 13.33
C ASN A 14 -7.21 -7.75 13.13
N GLN A 15 -7.03 -7.03 12.02
CA GLN A 15 -7.76 -5.81 11.70
C GLN A 15 -8.18 -5.80 10.23
N ILE A 16 -9.42 -5.36 9.97
CA ILE A 16 -9.96 -5.25 8.60
C ILE A 16 -9.20 -4.23 7.74
N SER A 17 -8.68 -3.15 8.35
CA SER A 17 -7.85 -2.15 7.67
C SER A 17 -6.59 -2.78 7.08
N ASN A 18 -5.95 -3.70 7.82
CA ASN A 18 -4.78 -4.44 7.36
C ASN A 18 -5.13 -5.41 6.22
N LEU A 19 -6.26 -6.10 6.30
CA LEU A 19 -6.75 -6.95 5.21
C LEU A 19 -7.02 -6.14 3.94
N ARG A 20 -7.78 -5.03 4.03
CA ARG A 20 -8.06 -4.14 2.88
C ARG A 20 -6.79 -3.61 2.26
N ARG A 21 -5.82 -3.23 3.10
CA ARG A 21 -4.50 -2.77 2.67
C ARG A 21 -3.73 -3.86 1.93
N HIS A 22 -3.79 -5.08 2.41
CA HIS A 22 -3.18 -6.24 1.79
C HIS A 22 -3.82 -6.58 0.44
N GLN A 23 -5.15 -6.48 0.31
CA GLN A 23 -5.85 -6.75 -0.96
C GLN A 23 -5.38 -5.85 -2.12
N LYS A 24 -4.95 -4.61 -1.84
CA LYS A 24 -4.38 -3.72 -2.86
C LYS A 24 -3.10 -4.27 -3.51
N LEU A 25 -2.42 -5.21 -2.86
CA LEU A 25 -1.24 -5.88 -3.44
C LEU A 25 -1.65 -6.87 -4.54
N HIS A 26 -2.80 -7.53 -4.39
CA HIS A 26 -3.33 -8.44 -5.41
C HIS A 26 -3.86 -7.70 -6.63
N THR A 27 -4.51 -6.55 -6.43
CA THR A 27 -5.03 -5.73 -7.54
C THR A 27 -3.94 -4.94 -8.25
N GLY A 28 -2.76 -4.81 -7.64
CA GLY A 28 -1.72 -3.92 -8.14
C GLY A 28 -2.11 -2.43 -8.10
N GLU A 29 -3.21 -2.08 -7.41
CA GLU A 29 -3.66 -0.70 -7.32
C GLU A 29 -2.66 0.14 -6.53
N LYS A 30 -2.17 1.17 -7.19
CA LYS A 30 -1.23 2.14 -6.61
C LYS A 30 -1.84 3.54 -6.75
N PRO A 31 -2.82 3.89 -5.89
CA PRO A 31 -3.55 5.15 -6.03
C PRO A 31 -2.68 6.39 -5.73
N TYR A 32 -1.53 6.21 -5.09
CA TYR A 32 -0.65 7.31 -4.71
C TYR A 32 0.45 7.49 -5.75
N LYS A 33 0.23 8.37 -6.71
CA LYS A 33 1.16 8.67 -7.80
C LYS A 33 2.06 9.85 -7.44
N CYS A 34 3.36 9.69 -7.68
CA CYS A 34 4.33 10.78 -7.66
C CYS A 34 4.19 11.60 -8.94
N MET A 35 4.00 12.91 -8.81
CA MET A 35 3.83 13.82 -9.94
C MET A 35 5.16 14.19 -10.63
N GLU A 36 6.29 13.93 -9.97
CA GLU A 36 7.64 14.29 -10.47
C GLU A 36 8.26 13.19 -11.33
N CYS A 37 7.92 11.92 -11.11
CA CYS A 37 8.52 10.79 -11.82
C CYS A 37 7.54 9.65 -12.18
N ASP A 38 6.23 9.93 -12.11
CA ASP A 38 5.12 9.01 -12.39
C ASP A 38 5.09 7.70 -11.57
N LYS A 39 6.04 7.48 -10.64
CA LYS A 39 6.05 6.30 -9.76
C LYS A 39 4.82 6.28 -8.88
N SER A 40 4.14 5.14 -8.88
CA SER A 40 2.95 4.94 -8.07
C SER A 40 3.24 4.04 -6.86
N PHE A 41 2.53 4.28 -5.76
CA PHE A 41 2.68 3.59 -4.48
C PHE A 41 1.32 3.11 -3.95
N THR A 42 1.35 2.03 -3.18
CA THR A 42 0.14 1.47 -2.53
C THR A 42 -0.26 2.23 -1.26
N HIS A 43 0.66 2.99 -0.66
CA HIS A 43 0.45 3.76 0.57
C HIS A 43 0.95 5.20 0.46
N ASN A 44 0.19 6.12 1.06
CA ASN A 44 0.58 7.53 1.15
C ASN A 44 1.91 7.74 1.89
N SER A 45 2.15 6.98 2.97
CA SER A 45 3.42 7.05 3.70
C SER A 45 4.63 6.75 2.83
N ASN A 46 4.49 5.81 1.89
CA ASN A 46 5.56 5.44 0.97
C ASN A 46 5.76 6.52 -0.09
N LEU A 47 4.69 7.11 -0.62
CA LEU A 47 4.79 8.28 -1.51
C LEU A 47 5.49 9.45 -0.81
N ARG A 48 5.07 9.79 0.42
CA ARG A 48 5.67 10.89 1.19
C ARG A 48 7.15 10.65 1.49
N ALA A 49 7.51 9.41 1.85
CA ALA A 49 8.91 9.05 2.05
C ALA A 49 9.71 9.14 0.73
N HIS A 50 9.10 8.73 -0.38
CA HIS A 50 9.70 8.82 -1.71
C HIS A 50 9.91 10.26 -2.18
N GLN A 51 8.98 11.18 -1.90
CA GLN A 51 9.12 12.59 -2.28
C GLN A 51 10.39 13.25 -1.72
N ARG A 52 10.90 12.78 -0.59
CA ARG A 52 12.18 13.25 -0.03
C ARG A 52 13.38 13.00 -0.95
N VAL A 53 13.28 12.01 -1.84
CA VAL A 53 14.32 11.71 -2.84
C VAL A 53 14.40 12.82 -3.90
N HIS A 54 13.30 13.50 -4.19
CA HIS A 54 13.27 14.60 -5.16
C HIS A 54 13.69 15.93 -4.54
N THR A 55 13.35 16.14 -3.26
CA THR A 55 13.71 17.38 -2.55
C THR A 55 15.18 17.44 -2.13
N GLY A 56 15.90 16.31 -2.15
CA GLY A 56 17.36 16.28 -1.91
C GLY A 56 17.79 16.73 -0.50
N GLU A 57 16.87 16.75 0.47
CA GLU A 57 17.11 17.14 1.87
C GLU A 57 16.98 15.94 2.80
#